data_AF-A0AAC9JUK1-F1
#
_entry.id   AF-A0AAC9JUK1-F1
#
_cell.length_a   1.000
_cell.length_b   1.000
_cell.length_c   1.000
_cell.angle_alpha   90.00
_cell.angle_beta   90.00
_cell.angle_gamma   90.00
#
_symmetry.space_group_name_H-M   'P 1'
#
loop_
_entity.id
_entity.type
_entity.pdbx_description
1 polymer ?
#
loop_
_entity_poly.entity_id
_entity_poly.type
_entity_poly.pdbx_seq_one_letter_code
_entity_poly.pdbx_strand_id
1 'polypeptide(L)'
;MSEIARSDAAHRIVAKAHPIRLYLVVWGWLFVLSAFSYLVDYFHLTGTLRYSLILTFMMLKAGLIVAVFMHMAWERLALVYAILVPIGAILAFLAAMAVEADYTLLTRLAFFSAGQ
;
A
#
# COMPACT_ATOMS: atom_id res chain seq x y z
N MET A 1 -3.71 -44.63 7.57
CA MET A 1 -2.73 -43.52 7.61
C MET A 1 -2.86 -42.54 6.44
N SER A 2 -3.55 -42.89 5.34
CA SER A 2 -3.88 -42.00 4.22
C SER A 2 -5.14 -41.13 4.41
N GLU A 3 -6.09 -41.58 5.23
CA GLU A 3 -7.33 -40.82 5.54
C GLU A 3 -7.08 -39.56 6.37
N ILE A 4 -6.12 -39.61 7.29
CA ILE A 4 -5.76 -38.51 8.19
C ILE A 4 -5.17 -37.32 7.41
N ALA A 5 -4.36 -37.60 6.38
CA ALA A 5 -3.80 -36.58 5.50
C ALA A 5 -4.85 -35.87 4.62
N ARG A 6 -5.96 -36.56 4.29
CA ARG A 6 -7.07 -35.99 3.50
C ARG A 6 -7.95 -35.06 4.36
N SER A 7 -8.11 -35.40 5.64
CA SER A 7 -8.85 -34.57 6.61
C SER A 7 -8.12 -33.24 6.88
N ASP A 8 -6.79 -33.26 7.01
CA ASP A 8 -5.97 -32.05 7.19
C ASP A 8 -5.98 -31.14 5.95
N ALA A 9 -6.01 -31.71 4.75
CA ALA A 9 -6.12 -30.94 3.50
C ALA A 9 -7.48 -30.24 3.37
N ALA A 10 -8.58 -30.90 3.78
CA ALA A 10 -9.92 -30.31 3.77
C ALA A 10 -10.08 -29.19 4.82
N HIS A 11 -9.46 -29.33 5.99
CA HIS A 11 -9.56 -28.35 7.07
C HIS A 11 -8.81 -27.03 6.75
N ARG A 12 -7.71 -27.09 5.98
CA ARG A 12 -6.97 -25.89 5.53
C ARG A 12 -7.73 -25.02 4.52
N ILE A 13 -8.70 -25.59 3.79
CA ILE A 13 -9.50 -24.85 2.80
C ILE A 13 -10.63 -24.04 3.48
N VAL A 14 -11.10 -24.46 4.66
CA VAL A 14 -12.21 -23.81 5.37
C VAL A 14 -11.74 -22.59 6.20
N ALA A 15 -10.47 -22.53 6.60
CA ALA A 15 -9.93 -21.45 7.44
C ALA A 15 -9.65 -20.12 6.70
N LYS A 16 -9.80 -20.06 5.36
CA LYS A 16 -9.57 -18.84 4.55
C LYS A 16 -10.86 -18.17 4.07
N ALA A 17 -11.97 -18.40 4.77
CA ALA A 17 -13.29 -17.86 4.43
C ALA A 17 -13.61 -16.47 5.01
N HIS A 18 -12.68 -15.84 5.75
CA HIS A 18 -12.97 -14.57 6.44
C HIS A 18 -12.72 -13.23 5.70
N PRO A 19 -12.17 -13.14 4.47
CA PRO A 19 -11.94 -11.83 3.83
C PRO A 19 -13.12 -11.32 2.97
N ILE A 20 -13.90 -12.20 2.32
CA ILE A 20 -14.94 -11.78 1.34
C ILE A 20 -16.08 -10.97 1.99
N ARG A 21 -16.46 -11.36 3.21
CA ARG A 21 -17.57 -10.77 3.95
C ARG A 21 -17.22 -9.37 4.44
N LEU A 22 -15.95 -9.13 4.77
CA LEU A 22 -15.42 -7.83 5.13
C LEU A 22 -15.51 -6.85 3.95
N TYR A 23 -15.05 -7.25 2.76
CA TYR A 23 -15.12 -6.41 1.55
C TYR A 23 -16.56 -6.04 1.18
N LEU A 24 -17.52 -6.97 1.27
CA LEU A 24 -18.93 -6.67 0.98
C LEU A 24 -19.56 -5.68 1.96
N VAL A 25 -19.24 -5.78 3.26
CA VAL A 25 -19.72 -4.84 4.29
C VAL A 25 -19.15 -3.44 4.06
N VAL A 26 -17.87 -3.35 3.71
CA VAL A 26 -17.16 -2.08 3.46
C VAL A 26 -17.68 -1.43 2.19
N TRP A 27 -17.87 -2.23 1.14
CA TRP A 27 -18.48 -1.78 -0.09
C TRP A 27 -19.89 -1.22 0.16
N GLY A 28 -20.70 -1.90 0.96
CA GLY A 28 -22.01 -1.40 1.38
C GLY A 28 -21.92 -0.09 2.16
N TRP A 29 -21.01 0.01 3.13
CA TRP A 29 -20.80 1.25 3.89
C TRP A 29 -20.31 2.42 3.02
N LEU A 30 -19.39 2.18 2.08
CA LEU A 30 -18.92 3.20 1.13
C LEU A 30 -20.03 3.66 0.19
N PHE A 31 -20.88 2.74 -0.25
CA PHE A 31 -22.06 3.06 -1.07
C PHE A 31 -23.02 3.98 -0.30
N VAL A 32 -23.35 3.62 0.93
CA VAL A 32 -24.22 4.42 1.80
C VAL A 32 -23.61 5.81 2.06
N LEU A 33 -22.32 5.89 2.39
CA LEU A 33 -21.61 7.15 2.57
C LEU A 33 -21.59 8.03 1.31
N SER A 34 -21.43 7.43 0.14
CA SER A 34 -21.47 8.15 -1.14
C SER A 34 -22.87 8.69 -1.44
N ALA A 35 -23.92 7.91 -1.14
CA ALA A 35 -25.31 8.35 -1.27
C ALA A 35 -25.64 9.50 -0.31
N PHE A 36 -25.18 9.44 0.95
CA PHE A 36 -25.36 10.55 1.89
C PHE A 36 -24.59 11.81 1.48
N SER A 37 -23.37 11.68 0.95
CA SER A 37 -22.62 12.83 0.42
C SER A 37 -23.34 13.50 -0.74
N TYR A 38 -23.98 12.72 -1.62
CA TYR A 38 -24.78 13.23 -2.74
C TYR A 38 -26.08 13.89 -2.26
N LEU A 39 -26.75 13.29 -1.27
CA LEU A 39 -27.97 13.85 -0.69
C LEU A 39 -27.70 15.22 -0.02
N VAL A 40 -26.55 15.36 0.61
CA VAL A 40 -26.14 16.64 1.19
C VAL A 40 -25.85 17.69 0.13
N ASP A 41 -25.23 17.30 -0.98
CA ASP A 41 -25.02 18.20 -2.13
C ASP A 41 -26.38 18.65 -2.71
N TYR A 42 -27.37 17.76 -2.74
CA TYR A 42 -28.74 18.06 -3.18
C TYR A 42 -29.44 19.12 -2.31
N PHE A 43 -29.20 19.13 -0.99
CA PHE A 43 -29.81 20.11 -0.09
C PHE A 43 -29.25 21.54 -0.23
N HIS A 44 -28.25 21.77 -1.10
CA HIS A 44 -27.73 23.10 -1.47
C HIS A 44 -27.61 24.08 -0.30
N LEU A 45 -27.11 23.60 0.84
CA LEU A 45 -26.98 24.39 2.06
C LEU A 45 -25.91 25.47 1.87
N THR A 46 -26.32 26.74 1.77
CA THR A 46 -25.42 27.90 1.68
C THR A 46 -24.78 28.22 3.03
N GLY A 47 -23.45 28.41 3.07
CA GLY A 47 -22.71 28.87 4.25
C GLY A 47 -21.76 27.83 4.87
N THR A 48 -21.40 28.02 6.14
CA THR A 48 -20.46 27.18 6.92
C THR A 48 -20.86 25.71 6.99
N LEU A 49 -22.17 25.42 6.88
CA LEU A 49 -22.72 24.07 6.84
C LEU A 49 -22.14 23.24 5.68
N ARG A 50 -21.91 23.85 4.51
CA ARG A 50 -21.34 23.15 3.35
C ARG A 50 -19.93 22.63 3.63
N TYR A 51 -19.08 23.47 4.19
CA TYR A 51 -17.70 23.11 4.53
C TYR A 51 -17.65 22.03 5.60
N SER A 52 -18.49 22.14 6.65
CA SER A 52 -18.55 21.14 7.71
C SER A 52 -18.97 19.77 7.16
N LEU A 53 -20.02 19.71 6.33
CA LEU A 53 -20.52 18.45 5.78
C LEU A 53 -19.55 17.81 4.78
N ILE A 54 -18.92 18.60 3.90
CA ILE A 54 -17.89 18.09 2.98
C ILE A 54 -16.75 17.48 3.79
N LEU A 55 -16.25 18.19 4.81
CA LEU A 55 -15.16 17.70 5.65
C LEU A 55 -15.56 16.47 6.45
N THR A 56 -16.80 16.41 6.95
CA THR A 56 -17.37 15.23 7.63
C THR A 56 -17.43 14.03 6.69
N PHE A 57 -17.98 14.13 5.48
CA PHE A 57 -18.00 12.99 4.54
C PHE A 57 -16.60 12.58 4.10
N MET A 58 -15.70 13.55 3.93
CA MET A 58 -14.31 13.28 3.57
C MET A 58 -13.60 12.51 4.68
N MET A 59 -13.78 12.91 5.94
CA MET A 59 -13.28 12.19 7.13
C MET A 59 -13.94 10.82 7.29
N LEU A 60 -15.26 10.69 7.16
CA LEU A 60 -15.94 9.39 7.33
C LEU A 60 -15.51 8.39 6.26
N LYS A 61 -15.45 8.80 4.98
CA LYS A 61 -15.02 7.86 3.93
C LYS A 61 -13.54 7.49 4.10
N ALA A 62 -12.67 8.44 4.41
CA ALA A 62 -11.24 8.17 4.61
C ALA A 62 -11.00 7.33 5.88
N GLY A 63 -11.70 7.65 6.97
CA GLY A 63 -11.66 6.94 8.24
C GLY A 63 -12.20 5.51 8.11
N LEU A 64 -13.25 5.28 7.32
CA LEU A 64 -13.76 3.94 7.03
C LEU A 64 -12.78 3.13 6.20
N ILE A 65 -12.14 3.75 5.19
CA ILE A 65 -11.08 3.10 4.42
C ILE A 65 -9.91 2.75 5.33
N VAL A 66 -9.46 3.65 6.20
CA VAL A 66 -8.37 3.43 7.15
C VAL A 66 -8.73 2.38 8.22
N ALA A 67 -9.89 2.46 8.85
CA ALA A 67 -10.30 1.51 9.88
C ALA A 67 -10.46 0.08 9.34
N VAL A 68 -10.61 -0.09 8.02
CA VAL A 68 -10.80 -1.40 7.39
C VAL A 68 -9.54 -1.87 6.69
N PHE A 69 -9.00 -1.07 5.76
CA PHE A 69 -7.79 -1.41 5.02
C PHE A 69 -6.53 -1.26 5.88
N MET A 70 -6.55 -0.39 6.89
CA MET A 70 -5.40 -0.14 7.77
C MET A 70 -5.47 -0.91 9.10
N HIS A 71 -6.67 -1.35 9.56
CA HIS A 71 -6.77 -2.33 10.65
C HIS A 71 -6.41 -3.76 10.20
N MET A 72 -6.45 -4.05 8.88
CA MET A 72 -5.62 -5.10 8.25
C MET A 72 -4.13 -4.70 8.27
N ALA A 73 -3.57 -4.42 9.44
CA ALA A 73 -2.18 -4.01 9.61
C ALA A 73 -1.16 -5.14 9.30
N TRP A 74 -1.60 -6.33 8.87
CA TRP A 74 -0.72 -7.43 8.49
C TRP A 74 -0.05 -7.25 7.11
N GLU A 75 -0.44 -6.22 6.35
CA GLU A 75 0.18 -5.80 5.08
C GLU A 75 1.22 -4.67 5.23
N ARG A 76 1.42 -4.10 6.42
CA ARG A 76 2.37 -2.97 6.61
C ARG A 76 3.82 -3.33 6.25
N LEU A 77 4.22 -4.60 6.38
CA LEU A 77 5.51 -5.08 5.89
C LEU A 77 5.55 -5.18 4.37
N ALA A 78 4.47 -5.62 3.72
CA ALA A 78 4.41 -5.80 2.26
C ALA A 78 4.41 -4.45 1.51
N LEU A 79 3.67 -3.45 2.00
CA LEU A 79 3.66 -2.10 1.43
C LEU A 79 4.99 -1.36 1.64
N VAL A 80 5.60 -1.51 2.82
CA VAL A 80 6.93 -0.96 3.08
C VAL A 80 7.97 -1.65 2.18
N TYR A 81 7.95 -2.98 2.05
CA TYR A 81 8.84 -3.68 1.12
C TYR A 81 8.59 -3.27 -0.34
N ALA A 82 7.33 -3.12 -0.78
CA ALA A 82 7.01 -2.75 -2.16
C ALA A 82 7.55 -1.37 -2.57
N ILE A 83 7.71 -0.43 -1.62
CA ILE A 83 8.28 0.91 -1.87
C ILE A 83 9.78 0.95 -1.55
N LEU A 84 10.21 0.30 -0.48
CA LEU A 84 11.59 0.31 -0.03
C LEU A 84 12.51 -0.53 -0.93
N VAL A 85 12.00 -1.64 -1.51
CA VAL A 85 12.76 -2.48 -2.45
C VAL A 85 13.14 -1.73 -3.73
N PRO A 86 12.22 -1.07 -4.47
CA PRO A 86 12.62 -0.34 -5.68
C PRO A 86 13.55 0.84 -5.38
N ILE A 87 13.33 1.57 -4.28
CA ILE A 87 14.22 2.67 -3.88
C ILE A 87 15.60 2.13 -3.48
N GLY A 88 15.65 1.06 -2.69
CA GLY A 88 16.88 0.42 -2.26
C GLY A 88 17.68 -0.19 -3.43
N ALA A 89 17.00 -0.79 -4.40
CA ALA A 89 17.63 -1.34 -5.61
C ALA A 89 18.29 -0.25 -6.46
N ILE A 90 17.62 0.91 -6.62
CA ILE A 90 18.19 2.06 -7.33
C ILE A 90 19.41 2.60 -6.59
N LEU A 91 19.35 2.74 -5.26
CA LEU A 91 20.48 3.19 -4.45
C LEU A 91 21.66 2.21 -4.51
N ALA A 92 21.41 0.91 -4.46
CA ALA A 92 22.44 -0.12 -4.59
C ALA A 92 23.10 -0.09 -5.97
N PHE A 93 22.31 0.08 -7.04
CA PHE A 93 22.82 0.22 -8.40
C PHE A 93 23.66 1.49 -8.57
N LEU A 94 23.21 2.61 -8.02
CA LEU A 94 23.94 3.87 -8.04
C LEU A 94 25.28 3.76 -7.29
N ALA A 95 25.29 3.11 -6.12
CA ALA A 95 26.50 2.89 -5.36
C ALA A 95 27.51 1.99 -6.10
N ALA A 96 27.04 0.91 -6.74
CA ALA A 96 27.88 0.05 -7.57
C ALA A 96 28.51 0.82 -8.75
N MET A 97 27.72 1.64 -9.44
CA MET A 97 28.21 2.48 -10.55
C MET A 97 29.20 3.55 -10.08
N ALA A 98 29.00 4.13 -8.89
CA ALA A 98 29.94 5.11 -8.32
C ALA A 98 31.31 4.48 -8.04
N VAL A 99 31.32 3.26 -7.50
CA VAL A 99 32.56 2.51 -7.25
C VAL A 99 33.31 2.20 -8.55
N GLU A 100 32.62 1.74 -9.60
CA GLU A 100 33.22 1.50 -10.93
C GLU A 100 33.77 2.77 -11.58
N ALA A 101 33.12 3.93 -11.36
CA ALA A 101 33.58 5.22 -11.86
C ALA A 101 34.92 5.63 -11.22
N ASP A 102 35.07 5.44 -9.90
CA ASP A 102 36.32 5.71 -9.19
C ASP A 102 37.45 4.77 -9.63
N TYR A 103 37.17 3.48 -9.83
CA TYR A 103 38.16 2.54 -10.39
C TYR A 103 38.61 2.97 -11.79
N THR A 104 37.68 3.35 -12.66
CA THR A 104 38.01 3.85 -14.01
C THR A 104 38.89 5.11 -13.96
N LEU A 105 38.61 6.02 -13.02
CA LEU A 105 39.38 7.24 -12.83
C LEU A 105 40.79 6.95 -12.31
N LEU A 106 40.93 6.10 -11.30
CA LEU A 106 42.23 5.70 -10.75
C LEU A 106 43.10 5.00 -11.79
N THR A 107 42.53 4.08 -12.56
CA THR A 107 43.24 3.39 -13.63
C THR A 107 43.71 4.37 -14.71
N ARG A 108 42.88 5.35 -15.11
CA ARG A 108 43.29 6.41 -16.04
C ARG A 108 44.45 7.24 -15.51
N LEU A 109 44.37 7.70 -14.26
CA LEU A 109 45.45 8.47 -13.64
C LEU A 109 46.74 7.65 -13.54
N ALA A 110 46.65 6.37 -13.18
CA ALA A 110 47.80 5.48 -13.11
C ALA A 110 48.47 5.30 -14.49
N PHE A 111 47.69 5.16 -15.57
CA PHE A 111 48.23 5.09 -16.93
C PHE A 111 48.82 6.42 -17.40
N PHE A 112 48.21 7.56 -17.06
CA PHE A 112 48.79 8.88 -17.35
C PHE A 112 50.05 9.19 -16.53
N SER A 113 50.14 8.70 -15.28
CA SER A 113 51.32 8.89 -14.43
C SER A 113 52.46 7.93 -14.72
N ALA A 114 52.17 6.73 -15.24
CA ALA A 114 53.16 5.72 -15.61
C ALA A 114 53.70 5.88 -17.05
N GLY A 115 53.19 6.86 -17.81
CA GLY A 115 53.58 7.16 -19.19
C GLY A 115 54.65 8.26 -19.35
N GLN A 116 55.44 8.54 -18.31
CA GLN A 116 56.69 9.32 -18.38
C GLN A 116 57.89 8.43 -18.10
#